data_AF-A0A1J5SXM4-F1
#
_entry.id   AF-A0A1J5SXM4-F1
#
_cell.length_a   1.000
_cell.length_b   1.000
_cell.length_c   1.000
_cell.angle_alpha   90.00
_cell.angle_beta   90.00
_cell.angle_gamma   90.00
#
_symmetry.space_group_name_H-M   'P 1'
#
loop_
_entity.id
_entity.type
_entity.pdbx_description
1 polymer ?
#
loop_
_entity_poly.entity_id
_entity_poly.type
_entity_poly.pdbx_seq_one_letter_code
_entity_poly.pdbx_strand_id
1 'polypeptide(L)'
;MFPKDTLQREQSLLLLESQIPGLHVGGKAALAWRGIRHNIGPQERLSLWGPRGARLPPWFTDRFPSSYVTRQLFDVKLPSSYAIGVLPESPDGPSVSEPERALLELLSDVGVGQGVEEARNIMESLRSARLDVLGALLKHCVRVKVVRLCVQWAEELGLGWAAQAREAAGARGRGRWTARLRDGTTLILKP
;
A
#
# COMPACT_ATOMS: atom_id res chain seq x y z
N MET A 1 -24.42 16.82 -18.54
CA MET A 1 -23.19 16.00 -18.62
C MET A 1 -22.76 16.01 -20.08
N PHE A 2 -21.65 16.68 -20.43
CA PHE A 2 -21.28 16.89 -21.83
C PHE A 2 -20.55 15.67 -22.42
N PRO A 3 -20.78 15.30 -23.69
CA PRO A 3 -20.32 14.03 -24.27
C PRO A 3 -18.82 13.93 -24.61
N LYS A 4 -17.99 14.91 -24.23
CA LYS A 4 -16.56 14.98 -24.61
C LYS A 4 -15.60 15.32 -23.47
N ASP A 5 -16.07 15.36 -22.22
CA ASP A 5 -15.16 15.47 -21.07
C ASP A 5 -14.48 14.12 -20.82
N THR A 6 -13.37 13.90 -21.51
CA THR A 6 -12.40 12.85 -21.15
C THR A 6 -11.74 13.29 -19.85
N LEU A 7 -12.42 13.04 -18.73
CA LEU A 7 -11.82 13.20 -17.41
C LEU A 7 -10.57 12.34 -17.38
N GLN A 8 -9.41 12.99 -17.32
CA GLN A 8 -8.15 12.31 -17.19
C GLN A 8 -7.96 11.92 -15.71
N ARG A 9 -7.46 10.70 -15.48
CA ARG A 9 -7.38 10.09 -14.15
C ARG A 9 -6.53 10.92 -13.18
N GLU A 10 -5.39 11.42 -13.64
CA GLU A 10 -4.44 12.18 -12.84
C GLU A 10 -5.04 13.52 -12.37
N GLN A 11 -5.71 14.26 -13.27
CA GLN A 11 -6.38 15.52 -12.96
C GLN A 11 -7.55 15.30 -12.02
N SER A 12 -8.27 14.19 -12.17
CA SER A 12 -9.33 13.81 -11.26
C SER A 12 -8.79 13.51 -9.85
N LEU A 13 -7.62 12.86 -9.76
CA LEU A 13 -6.95 12.61 -8.48
C LEU A 13 -6.42 13.89 -7.84
N LEU A 14 -5.80 14.79 -8.60
CA LEU A 14 -5.36 16.11 -8.12
C LEU A 14 -6.52 16.91 -7.54
N LEU A 15 -7.69 16.88 -8.21
CA LEU A 15 -8.90 17.49 -7.67
C LEU A 15 -9.30 16.86 -6.33
N LEU A 16 -9.26 15.54 -6.20
CA LEU A 16 -9.58 14.86 -4.95
C LEU A 16 -8.57 15.17 -3.84
N GLU A 17 -7.27 15.27 -4.15
CA GLU A 17 -6.24 15.65 -3.18
C GLU A 17 -6.45 17.06 -2.63
N SER A 18 -6.93 17.98 -3.47
CA SER A 18 -7.28 19.35 -3.02
C SER A 18 -8.47 19.38 -2.05
N GLN A 19 -9.36 18.38 -2.12
CA GLN A 19 -10.56 18.26 -1.29
C GLN A 19 -10.36 17.39 -0.05
N ILE A 20 -9.46 16.42 -0.12
CA ILE A 20 -9.21 15.40 0.92
C ILE A 20 -7.73 15.47 1.30
N PRO A 21 -7.37 16.28 2.32
CA PRO A 21 -5.97 16.44 2.72
C PRO A 21 -5.30 15.11 3.08
N GLY A 22 -4.14 14.86 2.46
CA GLY A 22 -3.36 13.64 2.64
C GLY A 22 -3.88 12.42 1.85
N LEU A 23 -4.84 12.62 0.93
CA LEU A 23 -5.18 11.62 -0.07
C LEU A 23 -3.97 11.34 -0.97
N HIS A 24 -3.76 10.07 -1.28
CA HIS A 24 -2.71 9.62 -2.18
C HIS A 24 -3.09 8.26 -2.79
N VAL A 25 -2.46 7.93 -3.91
CA VAL A 25 -2.48 6.58 -4.48
C VAL A 25 -1.53 5.70 -3.66
N GLY A 26 -2.03 4.58 -3.14
CA GLY A 26 -1.29 3.69 -2.26
C GLY A 26 -1.43 2.22 -2.63
N GLY A 27 -0.88 1.36 -1.78
CA GLY A 27 -1.03 -0.10 -1.89
C GLY A 27 -0.61 -0.67 -3.26
N LYS A 28 -1.41 -1.61 -3.77
CA LYS A 28 -1.20 -2.26 -5.07
C LYS A 28 -1.08 -1.25 -6.22
N ALA A 29 -1.95 -0.23 -6.25
CA ALA A 29 -1.99 0.74 -7.34
C ALA A 29 -0.69 1.56 -7.42
N ALA A 30 -0.16 2.00 -6.27
CA ALA A 30 1.12 2.71 -6.21
C ALA A 30 2.30 1.85 -6.66
N LEU A 31 2.34 0.58 -6.24
CA LEU A 31 3.37 -0.37 -6.69
C LEU A 31 3.29 -0.58 -8.22
N ALA A 32 2.08 -0.77 -8.76
CA ALA A 32 1.86 -0.98 -10.18
C ALA A 32 2.28 0.22 -11.03
N TRP A 33 2.01 1.44 -10.55
CA TRP A 33 2.45 2.68 -11.21
C TRP A 33 3.97 2.82 -11.23
N ARG A 34 4.65 2.32 -10.20
CA ARG A 34 6.11 2.26 -10.13
C ARG A 34 6.70 1.02 -10.81
N GLY A 35 5.90 0.27 -11.58
CA GLY A 35 6.34 -0.89 -12.35
C GLY A 35 6.47 -2.20 -11.56
N ILE A 36 6.13 -2.21 -10.26
CA ILE A 36 6.19 -3.40 -9.40
C ILE A 36 4.82 -4.08 -9.41
N ARG A 37 4.64 -5.04 -10.32
CA ARG A 37 3.36 -5.74 -10.52
C ARG A 37 3.58 -7.18 -10.98
N HIS A 38 2.63 -8.05 -10.66
CA HIS A 38 2.70 -9.47 -10.99
C HIS A 38 1.64 -9.96 -12.00
N ASN A 39 0.66 -9.11 -12.34
CA ASN A 39 -0.34 -9.41 -13.36
C ASN A 39 -0.86 -8.12 -14.00
N ILE A 40 -1.17 -8.16 -15.30
CA ILE A 40 -1.79 -7.06 -16.05
C ILE A 40 -3.29 -7.40 -16.16
N GLY A 41 -4.04 -7.10 -15.10
CA GLY A 41 -5.49 -7.20 -15.15
C GLY A 41 -6.08 -6.08 -16.05
N PRO A 42 -7.17 -6.34 -16.80
CA PRO A 42 -7.73 -5.36 -17.73
C PRO A 42 -8.35 -4.12 -17.03
N GLN A 43 -8.67 -4.21 -15.73
CA GLN A 43 -9.11 -3.06 -14.93
C GLN A 43 -8.49 -3.10 -13.53
N GLU A 44 -7.39 -2.40 -13.35
CA GLU A 44 -6.74 -2.28 -12.05
C GLU A 44 -7.47 -1.22 -11.19
N ARG A 45 -8.12 -1.68 -10.12
CA ARG A 45 -8.84 -0.82 -9.17
C ARG A 45 -7.83 0.09 -8.45
N LEU A 46 -8.10 1.39 -8.41
CA LEU A 46 -7.29 2.34 -7.64
C LEU A 46 -7.43 2.08 -6.14
N SER A 47 -6.32 1.99 -5.44
CA SER A 47 -6.28 1.98 -3.98
C SER A 47 -5.88 3.37 -3.50
N LEU A 48 -6.85 4.13 -3.02
CA LEU A 48 -6.65 5.46 -2.46
C LEU A 48 -6.54 5.37 -0.95
N TRP A 49 -5.61 6.13 -0.39
CA TRP A 49 -5.31 6.14 1.04
C TRP A 49 -5.38 7.55 1.57
N GLY A 50 -5.77 7.70 2.84
CA GLY A 50 -5.78 9.00 3.49
C GLY A 50 -6.01 8.90 5.00
N PRO A 51 -5.64 9.94 5.76
CA PRO A 51 -5.68 9.90 7.22
C PRO A 51 -7.10 10.08 7.80
N ARG A 52 -8.04 10.62 7.03
CA ARG A 52 -9.38 10.99 7.51
C ARG A 52 -10.49 10.30 6.74
N GLY A 53 -11.57 9.97 7.43
CA GLY A 53 -12.82 9.52 6.83
C GLY A 53 -13.32 10.53 5.79
N ALA A 54 -13.46 10.07 4.55
CA ALA A 54 -14.00 10.84 3.43
C ALA A 54 -14.75 9.88 2.51
N ARG A 55 -15.70 10.40 1.75
CA ARG A 55 -16.42 9.64 0.74
C ARG A 55 -15.93 10.06 -0.63
N LEU A 56 -15.45 9.10 -1.42
CA LEU A 56 -15.15 9.36 -2.82
C LEU A 56 -16.44 9.76 -3.55
N PRO A 57 -16.43 10.84 -4.34
CA PRO A 57 -17.60 11.25 -5.10
C PRO A 57 -18.05 10.15 -6.07
N PRO A 58 -19.37 9.92 -6.24
CA PRO A 58 -19.88 8.90 -7.17
C PRO A 58 -19.35 9.07 -8.60
N TRP A 59 -19.26 10.31 -9.10
CA TRP A 59 -18.73 10.60 -10.44
C TRP A 59 -17.31 10.06 -10.65
N PHE A 60 -16.51 9.97 -9.58
CA PHE A 60 -15.15 9.45 -9.64
C PHE A 60 -15.16 7.92 -9.60
N THR A 61 -15.90 7.32 -8.67
CA THR A 61 -15.93 5.85 -8.51
C THR A 61 -16.61 5.13 -9.67
N ASP A 62 -17.56 5.79 -10.33
CA ASP A 62 -18.27 5.24 -11.49
C ASP A 62 -17.37 5.18 -12.73
N ARG A 63 -16.41 6.12 -12.85
CA ARG A 63 -15.48 6.19 -13.98
C ARG A 63 -14.15 5.49 -13.69
N PHE A 64 -13.67 5.58 -12.46
CA PHE A 64 -12.42 5.01 -12.00
C PHE A 64 -12.74 4.06 -10.84
N PRO A 65 -12.83 2.75 -11.07
CA PRO A 65 -13.04 1.78 -10.00
C PRO A 65 -12.00 2.00 -8.89
N SER A 66 -12.46 2.39 -7.71
CA SER A 66 -11.58 2.85 -6.63
C SER A 66 -12.01 2.33 -5.26
N SER A 67 -11.07 2.09 -4.36
CA SER A 67 -11.31 1.93 -2.93
C SER A 67 -10.64 3.08 -2.18
N TYR A 68 -11.20 3.46 -1.03
CA TYR A 68 -10.60 4.44 -0.13
C TYR A 68 -10.36 3.82 1.24
N VAL A 69 -9.12 3.90 1.71
CA VAL A 69 -8.66 3.26 2.95
C VAL A 69 -8.17 4.32 3.93
N THR A 70 -8.75 4.30 5.12
CA THR A 70 -8.42 5.24 6.21
C THR A 70 -7.76 4.57 7.41
N ARG A 71 -7.26 3.34 7.22
CA ARG A 71 -6.61 2.58 8.29
C ARG A 71 -5.29 3.26 8.67
N GLN A 72 -5.18 3.66 9.93
CA GLN A 72 -3.92 4.14 10.47
C GLN A 72 -2.90 2.98 10.53
N LEU A 73 -1.83 3.09 9.75
CA LEU A 73 -0.70 2.16 9.74
C LEU A 73 0.42 2.58 10.68
N PHE A 74 0.66 3.89 10.79
CA PHE A 74 1.81 4.46 11.50
C PHE A 74 1.37 5.26 12.73
N ASP A 75 2.21 5.28 13.75
CA ASP A 75 2.02 6.15 14.91
C ASP A 75 2.22 7.64 14.54
N VAL A 76 1.82 8.53 15.45
CA VAL A 76 1.85 9.99 15.24
C VAL A 76 3.26 10.58 15.17
N LYS A 77 4.31 9.82 15.50
CA LYS A 77 5.69 10.32 15.45
C LYS A 77 6.24 10.30 14.02
N LEU A 78 5.66 9.50 13.13
CA LEU A 78 5.99 9.51 11.71
C LEU A 78 5.08 10.51 10.98
N PRO A 79 5.62 11.47 10.22
CA PRO A 79 4.80 12.36 9.40
C PRO A 79 3.88 11.57 8.47
N SER A 80 2.62 11.98 8.33
CA SER A 80 1.65 11.26 7.50
C SER A 80 2.04 11.21 6.02
N SER A 81 2.81 12.21 5.56
CA SER A 81 3.39 12.33 4.22
C SER A 81 4.69 11.54 4.04
N TYR A 82 5.22 10.89 5.08
CA TYR A 82 6.46 10.13 4.96
C TYR A 82 6.31 9.01 3.94
N ALA A 83 7.31 8.91 3.05
CA ALA A 83 7.34 7.97 1.93
C ALA A 83 6.11 8.12 1.00
N ILE A 84 5.69 9.36 0.74
CA ILE A 84 4.74 9.75 -0.30
C ILE A 84 5.41 10.81 -1.17
N GLY A 85 5.29 10.68 -2.49
CA GLY A 85 5.86 11.62 -3.45
C GLY A 85 5.15 11.54 -4.80
N VAL A 86 5.62 12.30 -5.77
CA VAL A 86 5.15 12.21 -7.17
C VAL A 86 5.94 11.17 -7.94
N LEU A 87 5.40 10.73 -9.08
CA LEU A 87 6.13 9.86 -10.00
C LEU A 87 7.16 10.67 -10.80
N PRO A 88 8.38 10.14 -11.05
CA PRO A 88 9.40 10.84 -11.84
C PRO A 88 8.92 11.27 -13.24
N GLU A 89 8.07 10.46 -13.87
CA GLU A 89 7.48 10.70 -15.19
C GLU A 89 6.32 11.70 -15.19
N SER A 90 5.74 12.01 -14.02
CA SER A 90 4.66 12.99 -13.85
C SER A 90 4.92 13.84 -12.59
N PRO A 91 5.85 14.82 -12.67
CA PRO A 91 6.23 15.66 -11.52
C PRO A 91 5.09 16.53 -10.99
N ASP A 92 4.13 16.89 -11.85
CA ASP A 92 2.91 17.61 -11.52
C ASP A 92 1.72 16.66 -11.25
N GLY A 93 2.00 15.36 -11.14
CA GLY A 93 1.02 14.31 -10.93
C GLY A 93 0.51 14.23 -9.48
N PRO A 94 -0.46 13.33 -9.22
CA PRO A 94 -0.98 13.11 -7.88
C PRO A 94 0.09 12.54 -6.94
N SER A 95 -0.17 12.64 -5.64
CA SER A 95 0.61 12.02 -4.59
C SER A 95 0.52 10.49 -4.65
N VAL A 96 1.67 9.81 -4.63
CA VAL A 96 1.80 8.34 -4.74
C VAL A 96 2.73 7.82 -3.65
N SER A 97 2.30 6.78 -2.93
CA SER A 97 3.16 6.07 -1.99
C SER A 97 4.44 5.60 -2.68
N GLU A 98 5.56 5.83 -2.01
CA GLU A 98 6.82 5.19 -2.36
C GLU A 98 6.73 3.66 -2.18
N PRO A 99 7.55 2.85 -2.86
CA PRO A 99 7.41 1.39 -2.86
C PRO A 99 7.35 0.77 -1.46
N GLU A 100 8.16 1.28 -0.52
CA GLU A 100 8.24 0.77 0.85
C GLU A 100 6.93 0.98 1.61
N ARG A 101 6.30 2.15 1.46
CA ARG A 101 5.01 2.45 2.08
C ARG A 101 3.89 1.69 1.40
N ALA A 102 3.89 1.68 0.07
CA ALA A 102 2.89 1.00 -0.74
C ALA A 102 2.86 -0.51 -0.45
N LEU A 103 4.02 -1.13 -0.15
CA LEU A 103 4.09 -2.50 0.32
C LEU A 103 3.32 -2.68 1.65
N LEU A 104 3.56 -1.84 2.66
CA LEU A 104 2.87 -1.98 3.95
C LEU A 104 1.36 -1.74 3.85
N GLU A 105 0.96 -0.85 2.94
CA GLU A 105 -0.44 -0.60 2.57
C GLU A 105 -1.08 -1.84 1.91
N LEU A 106 -0.39 -2.47 0.96
CA LEU A 106 -0.80 -3.73 0.33
C LEU A 106 -0.98 -4.83 1.38
N LEU A 107 0.00 -5.02 2.26
CA LEU A 107 -0.02 -6.04 3.31
C LEU A 107 -1.11 -5.79 4.36
N SER A 108 -1.48 -4.52 4.59
CA SER A 108 -2.63 -4.19 5.43
C SER A 108 -3.92 -4.71 4.83
N ASP A 109 -4.04 -4.72 3.50
CA ASP A 109 -5.24 -5.14 2.80
C ASP A 109 -5.36 -6.64 2.57
N VAL A 110 -4.29 -7.40 2.84
CA VAL A 110 -4.29 -8.87 2.79
C VAL A 110 -5.40 -9.45 3.68
N GLY A 111 -6.26 -10.25 3.08
CA GLY A 111 -7.40 -10.89 3.73
C GLY A 111 -8.65 -9.99 3.87
N VAL A 112 -8.61 -8.77 3.33
CA VAL A 112 -9.76 -7.84 3.29
C VAL A 112 -10.16 -7.53 1.86
N GLY A 113 -9.27 -6.87 1.11
CA GLY A 113 -9.45 -6.54 -0.32
C GLY A 113 -8.39 -7.14 -1.22
N GLN A 114 -7.31 -7.70 -0.63
CA GLN A 114 -6.18 -8.27 -1.34
C GLN A 114 -6.00 -9.76 -1.00
N GLY A 115 -5.80 -10.58 -2.03
CA GLY A 115 -5.52 -12.01 -1.89
C GLY A 115 -4.09 -12.27 -1.41
N VAL A 116 -3.89 -13.35 -0.64
CA VAL A 116 -2.59 -13.72 -0.04
C VAL A 116 -1.53 -13.98 -1.11
N GLU A 117 -1.83 -14.87 -2.07
CA GLU A 117 -0.87 -15.28 -3.10
C GLU A 117 -0.45 -14.09 -3.98
N GLU A 118 -1.41 -13.29 -4.43
CA GLU A 118 -1.10 -12.11 -5.26
C GLU A 118 -0.25 -11.07 -4.50
N ALA A 119 -0.54 -10.82 -3.22
CA ALA A 119 0.28 -9.91 -2.41
C ALA A 119 1.71 -10.43 -2.23
N ARG A 120 1.87 -11.74 -2.03
CA ARG A 120 3.18 -12.39 -1.90
C ARG A 120 3.98 -12.28 -3.20
N ASN A 121 3.34 -12.54 -4.34
CA ASN A 121 3.97 -12.43 -5.65
C ASN A 121 4.41 -10.97 -5.94
N ILE A 122 3.56 -9.98 -5.64
CA ILE A 122 3.93 -8.56 -5.77
C ILE A 122 5.13 -8.21 -4.87
N MET A 123 5.15 -8.70 -3.63
CA MET A 123 6.25 -8.49 -2.70
C MET A 123 7.56 -9.15 -3.19
N GLU A 124 7.49 -10.33 -3.80
CA GLU A 124 8.64 -10.98 -4.43
C GLU A 124 9.23 -10.15 -5.57
N SER A 125 8.39 -9.42 -6.30
CA SER A 125 8.84 -8.49 -7.35
C SER A 125 9.56 -7.24 -6.81
N LEU A 126 9.43 -6.94 -5.51
CA LEU A 126 10.15 -5.83 -4.87
C LEU A 126 11.58 -6.25 -4.50
N ARG A 127 12.44 -6.36 -5.53
CA ARG A 127 13.82 -6.83 -5.37
C ARG A 127 14.70 -5.90 -4.53
N SER A 128 14.39 -4.61 -4.51
CA SER A 128 15.09 -3.61 -3.70
C SER A 128 14.10 -2.70 -2.97
N ALA A 129 14.45 -2.36 -1.75
CA ALA A 129 13.75 -1.37 -0.92
C ALA A 129 14.83 -0.48 -0.27
N ARG A 130 14.57 0.82 -0.14
CA ARG A 130 15.46 1.71 0.61
C ARG A 130 15.34 1.36 2.09
N LEU A 131 16.43 0.88 2.67
CA LEU A 131 16.44 0.29 4.00
C LEU A 131 16.17 1.31 5.11
N ASP A 132 16.62 2.55 4.93
CA ASP A 132 16.31 3.67 5.81
C ASP A 132 14.81 3.99 5.81
N VAL A 133 14.18 4.03 4.63
CA VAL A 133 12.75 4.30 4.46
C VAL A 133 11.90 3.16 5.02
N LEU A 134 12.15 1.92 4.58
CA LEU A 134 11.43 0.74 5.05
C LEU A 134 11.62 0.55 6.57
N GLY A 135 12.85 0.76 7.05
CA GLY A 135 13.17 0.64 8.47
C GLY A 135 12.42 1.66 9.32
N ALA A 136 12.36 2.93 8.90
CA ALA A 136 11.56 3.95 9.57
C ALA A 136 10.06 3.59 9.57
N LEU A 137 9.52 3.16 8.44
CA LEU A 137 8.12 2.74 8.33
C LEU A 137 7.79 1.57 9.26
N LEU A 138 8.64 0.54 9.33
CA LEU A 138 8.45 -0.63 10.20
C LEU A 138 8.53 -0.28 11.69
N LYS A 139 9.46 0.60 12.08
CA LYS A 139 9.60 1.07 13.47
C LYS A 139 8.34 1.77 13.99
N HIS A 140 7.70 2.56 13.12
CA HIS A 140 6.49 3.32 13.43
C HIS A 140 5.19 2.59 13.08
N CYS A 141 5.26 1.42 12.44
CA CYS A 141 4.07 0.65 12.09
C CYS A 141 3.40 0.05 13.34
N VAL A 142 2.15 0.44 13.59
CA VAL A 142 1.36 -0.01 14.74
C VAL A 142 0.59 -1.30 14.46
N ARG A 143 0.54 -1.75 13.20
CA ARG A 143 -0.22 -2.92 12.78
C ARG A 143 0.65 -4.17 12.80
N VAL A 144 0.53 -4.95 13.87
CA VAL A 144 1.27 -6.21 14.07
C VAL A 144 1.17 -7.17 12.88
N LYS A 145 -0.04 -7.33 12.29
CA LYS A 145 -0.23 -8.16 11.08
C LYS A 145 0.70 -7.74 9.94
N VAL A 146 0.76 -6.44 9.67
CA VAL A 146 1.51 -5.86 8.55
C VAL A 146 3.01 -6.06 8.75
N VAL A 147 3.51 -5.73 9.95
CA VAL A 147 4.92 -5.91 10.30
C VAL A 147 5.35 -7.36 10.16
N ARG A 148 4.57 -8.30 10.73
CA ARG A 148 4.91 -9.72 10.69
C ARG A 148 4.83 -10.31 9.28
N LEU A 149 3.82 -9.92 8.49
CA LEU A 149 3.76 -10.32 7.08
C LEU A 149 4.99 -9.85 6.32
N CYS A 150 5.35 -8.57 6.47
CA CYS A 150 6.51 -7.99 5.77
C CYS A 150 7.80 -8.73 6.11
N VAL A 151 8.05 -9.00 7.40
CA VAL A 151 9.28 -9.66 7.82
C VAL A 151 9.32 -11.14 7.43
N GLN A 152 8.25 -11.88 7.74
CA GLN A 152 8.23 -13.32 7.50
C GLN A 152 8.26 -13.63 6.01
N TRP A 153 7.46 -12.95 5.19
CA TRP A 153 7.49 -13.21 3.75
C TRP A 153 8.80 -12.77 3.11
N ALA A 154 9.45 -11.72 3.61
CA ALA A 154 10.75 -11.32 3.09
C ALA A 154 11.81 -12.43 3.32
N GLU A 155 11.79 -13.08 4.48
CA GLU A 155 12.67 -14.21 4.77
C GLU A 155 12.31 -15.46 3.96
N GLU A 156 11.03 -15.81 3.89
CA GLU A 156 10.57 -16.99 3.12
C GLU A 156 10.84 -16.85 1.62
N LEU A 157 10.80 -15.62 1.09
CA LEU A 157 11.12 -15.30 -0.30
C LEU A 157 12.63 -15.05 -0.53
N GLY A 158 13.46 -15.06 0.52
CA GLY A 158 14.89 -14.83 0.41
C GLY A 158 15.26 -13.42 -0.08
N LEU A 159 14.46 -12.40 0.25
CA LEU A 159 14.68 -11.03 -0.20
C LEU A 159 15.92 -10.42 0.49
N GLY A 160 16.76 -9.73 -0.27
CA GLY A 160 18.05 -9.20 0.22
C GLY A 160 17.95 -8.18 1.36
N TRP A 161 16.75 -7.65 1.60
CA TRP A 161 16.44 -6.69 2.68
C TRP A 161 15.74 -7.32 3.89
N ALA A 162 15.56 -8.65 3.91
CA ALA A 162 14.82 -9.36 4.96
C ALA A 162 15.43 -9.19 6.36
N ALA A 163 16.76 -9.29 6.47
CA ALA A 163 17.46 -9.18 7.76
C ALA A 163 17.27 -7.79 8.39
N GLN A 164 17.36 -6.73 7.57
CA GLN A 164 17.20 -5.36 8.04
C GLN A 164 15.73 -5.04 8.36
N ALA A 165 14.79 -5.61 7.61
CA ALA A 165 13.36 -5.53 7.96
C ALA A 165 13.08 -6.19 9.31
N ARG A 166 13.67 -7.37 9.58
CA ARG A 166 13.57 -8.07 10.88
C ARG A 166 14.13 -7.24 12.02
N GLU A 167 15.30 -6.63 11.83
CA GLU A 167 15.93 -5.76 12.82
C GLU A 167 15.05 -4.53 13.13
N ALA A 168 14.59 -3.83 12.08
CA ALA A 168 13.77 -2.63 12.22
C ALA A 168 12.40 -2.90 12.87
N ALA A 169 11.80 -4.06 12.58
CA ALA A 169 10.53 -4.48 13.17
C ALA A 169 10.61 -4.76 14.69
N GLY A 170 11.80 -5.06 15.21
CA GLY A 170 12.04 -5.36 16.61
C GLY A 170 11.08 -6.41 17.18
N ALA A 171 10.53 -6.15 18.36
CA ALA A 171 9.60 -7.07 19.03
C ALA A 171 8.29 -7.30 18.24
N ARG A 172 7.82 -6.31 17.46
CA ARG A 172 6.55 -6.44 16.70
C ARG A 172 6.65 -7.46 15.57
N GLY A 173 7.84 -7.62 15.00
CA GLY A 173 8.13 -8.61 13.96
C GLY A 173 8.26 -10.05 14.47
N ARG A 174 8.16 -10.30 15.77
CA ARG A 174 8.32 -11.63 16.37
C ARG A 174 7.00 -12.18 16.91
N GLY A 175 6.93 -13.50 16.98
CA GLY A 175 5.87 -14.22 17.69
C GLY A 175 4.71 -14.64 16.79
N ARG A 176 3.94 -15.60 17.30
CA ARG A 176 2.86 -16.23 16.54
C ARG A 176 1.71 -15.26 16.27
N TRP A 177 1.23 -15.23 15.03
CA TRP A 177 -0.02 -14.57 14.64
C TRP A 177 -0.87 -15.55 13.85
N THR A 178 -2.18 -15.58 14.09
CA THR A 178 -3.09 -16.44 13.33
C THR A 178 -4.40 -15.72 13.10
N ALA A 179 -4.88 -15.73 11.85
CA ALA A 179 -6.25 -15.30 11.55
C ALA A 179 -6.85 -16.17 10.45
N ARG A 180 -8.15 -16.41 10.55
CA ARG A 180 -8.94 -17.00 9.49
C ARG A 180 -9.43 -15.88 8.57
N LEU A 181 -9.08 -15.99 7.29
CA LEU A 181 -9.47 -15.04 6.25
C LEU A 181 -10.88 -15.35 5.74
N ARG A 182 -11.48 -14.40 5.01
CA ARG A 182 -12.85 -14.52 4.48
C ARG A 182 -13.01 -15.66 3.46
N ASP A 183 -11.95 -16.01 2.77
CA ASP A 183 -11.88 -17.13 1.82
C ASP A 183 -11.72 -18.50 2.49
N GLY A 184 -11.66 -18.54 3.84
CA GLY A 184 -11.48 -19.76 4.62
C GLY A 184 -10.03 -20.12 4.91
N THR A 185 -9.06 -19.46 4.27
CA THR A 185 -7.62 -19.68 4.48
C THR A 185 -7.22 -19.25 5.88
N THR A 186 -6.39 -20.05 6.56
CA THR A 186 -5.79 -19.64 7.84
C THR A 186 -4.39 -19.11 7.59
N LEU A 187 -4.20 -17.80 7.80
CA LEU A 187 -2.89 -17.17 7.72
C LEU A 187 -2.18 -17.35 9.06
N ILE A 188 -1.13 -18.17 9.06
CA ILE A 188 -0.30 -18.47 10.23
C ILE A 188 1.07 -17.82 10.04
N LEU A 189 1.38 -16.86 10.90
CA LEU A 189 2.71 -16.27 10.99
C LEU A 189 3.47 -16.93 12.14
N LYS A 190 4.62 -17.51 11.83
CA LYS A 190 5.44 -18.26 12.78
C LYS A 190 6.39 -17.30 13.52
N PRO A 191 6.82 -17.66 14.75
CA PRO A 191 7.74 -16.84 15.54
C PRO A 191 9.04 -16.50 14.82
#